data_AF-A0A7S1RF94-F1
#
_entry.id   AF-A0A7S1RF94-F1
#
_cell.length_a   1.000
_cell.length_b   1.000
_cell.length_c   1.000
_cell.angle_alpha   90.00
_cell.angle_beta   90.00
_cell.angle_gamma   90.00
#
_symmetry.space_group_name_H-M   'P 1'
#
loop_
_entity.id
_entity.type
_entity.pdbx_description
1 polymer ?
#
loop_
_entity_poly.entity_id
_entity_poly.type
_entity_poly.pdbx_seq_one_letter_code
_entity_poly.pdbx_strand_id
1 'polypeptide(L)'
;QLVAPRECVAWARQVGSGRSHWGSHGRRGEDDRVMFSLLCGLPSAGAGCAAHWYDHRGDERTMPSITCGAGQWRTCYTHASQTFVLRLLPRQDVALGGLKITERPYATHGHVIAALLPSAAPVGELLRLCATVLAPP
;
A
#
# COMPACT_ATOMS: atom_id res chain seq x y z
N GLN A 1 -0.57 -9.02 -4.69
CA GLN A 1 -1.93 -9.29 -5.26
C GLN A 1 -2.78 -8.02 -5.15
N LEU A 2 -3.57 -7.69 -6.18
CA LEU A 2 -4.53 -6.57 -6.16
C LEU A 2 -5.97 -7.13 -6.17
N VAL A 3 -6.88 -6.48 -5.44
CA VAL A 3 -8.29 -6.90 -5.32
C VAL A 3 -9.22 -5.72 -5.51
N ALA A 4 -10.32 -5.95 -6.25
CA ALA A 4 -11.30 -4.93 -6.59
C ALA A 4 -12.04 -4.35 -5.36
N PRO A 5 -12.54 -3.10 -5.43
CA PRO A 5 -13.19 -2.42 -4.31
C PRO A 5 -14.28 -3.23 -3.59
N ARG A 6 -15.16 -3.90 -4.36
CA ARG A 6 -16.35 -4.59 -3.81
C ARG A 6 -16.00 -5.77 -2.90
N GLU A 7 -14.86 -6.40 -3.12
CA GLU A 7 -14.46 -7.64 -2.45
C GLU A 7 -13.30 -7.41 -1.49
N CYS A 8 -12.62 -6.27 -1.56
CA CYS A 8 -11.34 -6.09 -0.90
C CYS A 8 -11.40 -6.17 0.63
N VAL A 9 -12.47 -5.69 1.28
CA VAL A 9 -12.60 -5.80 2.74
C VAL A 9 -12.79 -7.26 3.16
N ALA A 10 -13.73 -7.98 2.53
CA ALA A 10 -13.97 -9.39 2.84
C ALA A 10 -12.74 -10.25 2.58
N TRP A 11 -12.07 -10.02 1.44
CA TRP A 11 -10.80 -10.63 1.10
C TRP A 11 -9.71 -10.34 2.14
N ALA A 12 -9.55 -9.09 2.56
CA ALA A 12 -8.51 -8.71 3.52
C ALA A 12 -8.75 -9.37 4.89
N ARG A 13 -10.01 -9.49 5.32
CA ARG A 13 -10.39 -10.23 6.54
C ARG A 13 -10.10 -11.72 6.46
N GLN A 14 -10.27 -12.32 5.28
CA GLN A 14 -10.00 -13.75 5.10
C GLN A 14 -8.49 -14.03 5.00
N VAL A 15 -7.76 -13.19 4.26
CA VAL A 15 -6.36 -13.44 3.94
C VAL A 15 -5.43 -12.98 5.06
N GLY A 16 -5.72 -11.84 5.69
CA GLY A 16 -4.90 -11.24 6.74
C GLY A 16 -3.44 -10.96 6.30
N SER A 17 -2.67 -10.40 7.21
CA SER A 17 -1.22 -10.32 7.05
C SER A 17 -0.54 -11.63 7.46
N GLY A 18 0.65 -11.89 6.92
CA GLY A 18 1.54 -12.88 7.50
C GLY A 18 1.86 -12.52 8.96
N ARG A 19 2.07 -13.54 9.80
CA ARG A 19 2.62 -13.32 11.14
C ARG A 19 4.04 -12.80 10.97
N SER A 20 4.21 -11.49 10.98
CA SER A 20 5.55 -10.90 11.05
C SER A 20 6.10 -11.22 12.43
N HIS A 21 7.28 -11.84 12.46
CA HIS A 21 8.07 -11.99 13.67
C HIS A 21 8.64 -10.61 14.03
N TRP A 22 7.79 -9.73 14.56
CA TRP A 22 8.26 -8.53 15.25
C TRP A 22 9.17 -9.01 16.39
N GLY A 23 10.49 -9.01 16.17
CA GLY A 23 11.47 -9.37 17.20
C GLY A 23 12.57 -10.38 16.84
N SER A 24 12.68 -10.88 15.61
CA SER A 24 13.81 -11.76 15.24
C SER A 24 14.46 -11.38 13.91
N HIS A 25 14.92 -10.14 13.79
CA HIS A 25 15.84 -9.77 12.71
C HIS A 25 17.24 -10.28 13.08
N GLY A 26 17.73 -11.27 12.34
CA GLY A 26 19.06 -11.84 12.60
C GLY A 26 19.45 -13.10 11.85
N ARG A 27 18.58 -13.69 11.02
CA ARG A 27 19.02 -14.73 10.09
C ARG A 27 19.67 -14.09 8.88
N ARG A 28 20.88 -14.54 8.57
CA ARG A 28 21.72 -14.03 7.48
C ARG A 28 21.04 -14.36 6.14
N GLY A 29 20.49 -13.36 5.44
CA GLY A 29 19.98 -13.49 4.07
C GLY A 29 18.51 -13.12 3.81
N GLU A 30 17.71 -12.82 4.83
CA GLU A 30 16.26 -12.62 4.70
C GLU A 30 15.82 -11.21 5.11
N ASP A 31 16.25 -10.18 4.36
CA ASP A 31 15.69 -8.83 4.53
C ASP A 31 14.31 -8.78 3.87
N ASP A 32 13.26 -8.95 4.66
CA ASP A 32 11.87 -8.90 4.23
C ASP A 32 11.27 -7.49 4.27
N ARG A 33 12.08 -6.47 4.60
CA ARG A 33 11.62 -5.09 4.71
C ARG A 33 11.23 -4.56 3.34
N VAL A 34 10.13 -3.83 3.33
CA VAL A 34 9.55 -3.24 2.13
C VAL A 34 9.27 -1.78 2.41
N MET A 35 9.77 -0.91 1.54
CA MET A 35 9.36 0.48 1.42
C MET A 35 8.05 0.53 0.64
N PHE A 36 6.99 1.06 1.27
CA PHE A 36 5.68 1.22 0.65
C PHE A 36 5.39 2.70 0.43
N SER A 37 5.31 3.11 -0.84
CA SER A 37 4.95 4.47 -1.25
C SER A 37 3.54 4.54 -1.79
N LEU A 38 2.84 5.61 -1.40
CA LEU A 38 1.44 5.84 -1.67
C LEU A 38 1.23 7.26 -2.22
N LEU A 39 0.48 7.38 -3.32
CA LEU A 39 0.09 8.65 -3.95
C LEU A 39 -1.42 8.77 -4.09
N CYS A 40 -1.96 9.97 -3.87
CA CYS A 40 -3.29 10.38 -4.32
C CYS A 40 -3.13 11.42 -5.42
N GLY A 41 -3.27 11.02 -6.68
CA GLY A 41 -3.28 11.93 -7.83
C GLY A 41 -4.67 12.47 -8.17
N LEU A 42 -5.61 12.47 -7.21
CA LEU A 42 -6.90 13.11 -7.43
C LEU A 42 -6.76 14.64 -7.33
N PRO A 43 -7.43 15.42 -8.21
CA PRO A 43 -7.29 16.88 -8.26
C PRO A 43 -8.10 17.64 -7.19
N SER A 44 -8.88 16.94 -6.36
CA SER A 44 -9.83 17.58 -5.43
C SER A 44 -9.13 18.03 -4.14
N ALA A 45 -9.29 19.31 -3.80
CA ALA A 45 -8.86 19.86 -2.51
C ALA A 45 -9.56 19.13 -1.36
N GLY A 46 -8.79 18.49 -0.48
CA GLY A 46 -9.29 17.71 0.65
C GLY A 46 -9.47 16.21 0.38
N ALA A 47 -9.31 15.76 -0.87
CA ALA A 47 -9.23 14.33 -1.17
C ALA A 47 -7.87 13.78 -0.76
N GLY A 48 -7.88 12.54 -0.29
CA GLY A 48 -6.66 11.82 0.06
C GLY A 48 -6.86 10.33 0.01
N CYS A 49 -5.81 9.61 0.35
CA CYS A 49 -5.82 8.16 0.38
C CYS A 49 -5.16 7.66 1.66
N ALA A 50 -5.68 6.57 2.20
CA ALA A 50 -5.11 5.92 3.37
C ALA A 50 -4.93 4.43 3.11
N ALA A 51 -3.86 3.83 3.60
CA ALA A 51 -3.70 2.38 3.61
C ALA A 51 -3.89 1.86 5.04
N HIS A 52 -4.90 1.02 5.20
CA HIS A 52 -5.25 0.40 6.48
C HIS A 52 -4.70 -1.01 6.51
N TRP A 53 -3.86 -1.29 7.50
CA TRP A 53 -3.28 -2.61 7.70
C TRP A 53 -4.28 -3.56 8.35
N TYR A 54 -4.32 -4.78 7.84
CA TYR A 54 -5.09 -5.89 8.40
C TYR A 54 -4.12 -6.85 9.05
N ASP A 55 -4.36 -7.20 10.31
CA ASP A 55 -3.46 -8.08 11.04
C ASP A 55 -3.54 -9.55 10.56
N HIS A 56 -2.84 -10.45 11.25
CA HIS A 56 -2.82 -11.87 10.90
C HIS A 56 -4.13 -12.62 11.15
N ARG A 57 -5.09 -12.00 11.84
CA ARG A 57 -6.44 -12.51 12.06
C ARG A 57 -7.43 -11.90 11.07
N GLY A 58 -6.98 -10.96 10.24
CA GLY A 58 -7.84 -10.21 9.35
C GLY A 58 -8.59 -9.08 10.03
N ASP A 59 -8.14 -8.64 11.21
CA ASP A 59 -8.71 -7.49 11.89
C ASP A 59 -8.05 -6.20 11.39
N GLU A 60 -8.88 -5.23 10.99
CA GLU A 60 -8.41 -3.92 10.55
C GLU A 60 -7.91 -3.12 11.75
N ARG A 61 -6.73 -2.51 11.64
CA ARG A 61 -6.24 -1.58 12.64
C ARG A 61 -7.04 -0.28 12.69
N THR A 62 -7.20 0.25 13.90
CA THR A 62 -7.94 1.49 14.18
C THR A 62 -7.37 2.71 13.44
N MET A 63 -6.07 2.75 13.17
CA MET A 63 -5.42 3.85 12.46
C MET A 63 -4.74 3.36 11.18
N PRO A 64 -4.76 4.17 10.10
CA PRO A 64 -4.04 3.85 8.88
C PRO A 64 -2.53 3.81 9.12
N SER A 65 -1.84 2.92 8.42
CA SER A 65 -0.37 2.84 8.44
C SER A 65 0.28 3.98 7.68
N ILE A 66 -0.41 4.51 6.67
CA ILE A 66 0.05 5.63 5.86
C ILE A 66 -1.15 6.38 5.31
N THR A 67 -1.07 7.71 5.32
CA THR A 67 -2.08 8.62 4.76
C THR A 67 -1.42 9.62 3.83
N CYS A 68 -2.00 9.82 2.67
CA CYS A 68 -1.52 10.68 1.61
C CYS A 68 -2.57 11.75 1.28
N GLY A 69 -2.15 13.01 1.09
CA GLY A 69 -3.02 14.07 0.57
C GLY A 69 -3.01 14.13 -0.96
N ALA A 70 -3.93 14.87 -1.56
CA ALA A 70 -3.95 15.15 -2.99
C ALA A 70 -2.59 15.72 -3.48
N GLY A 71 -2.05 15.13 -4.55
CA GLY A 71 -0.77 15.47 -5.16
C GLY A 71 0.47 15.06 -4.37
N GLN A 72 0.33 14.35 -3.23
CA GLN A 72 1.45 14.07 -2.35
C GLN A 72 1.86 12.60 -2.36
N TRP A 73 3.16 12.36 -2.48
CA TRP A 73 3.78 11.09 -2.12
C TRP A 73 3.97 10.99 -0.61
N ARG A 74 3.69 9.80 -0.09
CA ARG A 74 4.07 9.40 1.25
C ARG A 74 4.70 8.03 1.19
N THR A 75 5.65 7.77 2.09
CA THR A 75 6.36 6.50 2.18
C THR A 75 6.38 6.02 3.62
N CYS A 76 6.22 4.72 3.81
CA CYS A 76 6.40 4.06 5.10
C CYS A 76 7.21 2.77 4.91
N TYR A 77 7.80 2.28 6.00
CA TYR A 77 8.44 0.97 6.02
C TYR A 77 7.48 -0.07 6.57
N THR A 78 7.46 -1.22 5.91
CA THR A 78 6.66 -2.39 6.25
C THR A 78 7.45 -3.65 5.89
N HIS A 79 6.79 -4.79 5.82
CA HIS A 79 7.39 -6.08 5.51
C HIS A 79 6.67 -6.77 4.35
N ALA A 80 7.29 -7.82 3.82
CA ALA A 80 6.62 -8.78 2.97
C ALA A 80 5.43 -9.43 3.71
N SER A 81 4.51 -10.00 2.94
CA SER A 81 3.29 -10.67 3.43
C SER A 81 2.29 -9.79 4.17
N GLN A 82 2.46 -8.46 4.17
CA GLN A 82 1.50 -7.54 4.78
C GLN A 82 0.33 -7.21 3.84
N THR A 83 -0.87 -7.16 4.40
CA THR A 83 -2.14 -6.91 3.71
C THR A 83 -2.68 -5.55 4.09
N PHE A 84 -3.09 -4.78 3.08
CA PHE A 84 -3.65 -3.44 3.24
C PHE A 84 -4.93 -3.28 2.42
N VAL A 85 -5.85 -2.46 2.93
CA VAL A 85 -6.97 -1.92 2.17
C VAL A 85 -6.75 -0.43 1.99
N LEU A 86 -6.80 0.03 0.75
CA LEU A 86 -6.75 1.45 0.41
C LEU A 86 -8.14 2.05 0.57
N ARG A 87 -8.24 3.17 1.27
CA ARG A 87 -9.48 3.89 1.55
C ARG A 87 -9.37 5.34 1.13
N LEU A 88 -10.50 5.94 0.77
CA LEU A 88 -10.57 7.36 0.42
C LEU A 88 -10.54 8.22 1.70
N LEU A 89 -9.92 9.39 1.64
CA LEU A 89 -10.03 10.42 2.68
C LEU A 89 -10.87 11.60 2.16
N PRO A 90 -11.69 12.24 3.02
CA PRO A 90 -11.89 11.91 4.45
C PRO A 90 -12.83 10.71 4.69
N ARG A 91 -13.45 10.17 3.62
CA ARG A 91 -14.45 9.10 3.67
C ARG A 91 -13.83 7.69 3.78
N GLN A 92 -13.37 7.35 4.98
CA GLN A 92 -12.73 6.05 5.23
C GLN A 92 -13.70 4.86 5.14
N ASP A 93 -15.01 5.08 5.02
CA ASP A 93 -16.01 4.06 4.70
C ASP A 93 -15.83 3.49 3.26
N VAL A 94 -15.24 4.27 2.35
CA VAL A 94 -15.07 3.90 0.94
C VAL A 94 -13.74 3.19 0.72
N ALA A 95 -13.79 1.89 0.48
CA ALA A 95 -12.63 1.11 0.06
C ALA A 95 -12.39 1.23 -1.45
N LEU A 96 -11.13 1.49 -1.81
CA LEU A 96 -10.67 1.71 -3.19
C LEU A 96 -10.00 0.47 -3.79
N GLY A 97 -9.53 -0.45 -2.94
CA GLY A 97 -8.90 -1.68 -3.37
C GLY A 97 -8.09 -2.32 -2.26
N GLY A 98 -7.83 -3.61 -2.42
CA GLY A 98 -6.96 -4.39 -1.54
C GLY A 98 -5.60 -4.62 -2.18
N LEU A 99 -4.54 -4.57 -1.39
CA LEU A 99 -3.21 -4.99 -1.82
C LEU A 99 -2.56 -5.89 -0.77
N LYS A 100 -1.94 -6.97 -1.23
CA LYS A 100 -1.04 -7.79 -0.42
C LYS A 100 0.36 -7.69 -0.99
N ILE A 101 1.30 -7.28 -0.14
CA ILE A 101 2.72 -7.27 -0.44
C ILE A 101 3.18 -8.73 -0.41
N THR A 102 3.71 -9.21 -1.52
CA THR A 102 4.20 -10.59 -1.66
C THR A 102 5.68 -10.57 -1.96
N GLU A 103 6.36 -11.65 -1.63
CA GLU A 103 7.72 -11.89 -2.10
C GLU A 103 7.77 -11.87 -3.63
N ARG A 104 8.90 -11.42 -4.17
CA ARG A 104 9.18 -11.40 -5.60
C ARG A 104 10.22 -12.47 -5.90
N PRO A 105 10.14 -13.17 -7.04
CA PRO A 105 11.17 -14.14 -7.44
C PRO A 105 12.48 -13.49 -7.90
N TYR A 106 12.59 -12.15 -7.82
CA TYR A 106 13.75 -11.35 -8.23
C TYR A 106 13.87 -10.09 -7.35
N ALA A 107 15.07 -9.52 -7.26
CA ALA A 107 15.36 -8.36 -6.43
C ALA A 107 14.59 -7.11 -6.91
N THR A 108 13.86 -6.46 -6.01
CA THR A 108 13.08 -5.23 -6.28
C THR A 108 13.50 -4.06 -5.41
N HIS A 109 14.66 -4.18 -4.73
CA HIS A 109 15.11 -3.27 -3.68
C HIS A 109 14.06 -3.01 -2.58
N GLY A 110 13.05 -3.89 -2.49
CA GLY A 110 11.98 -3.80 -1.50
C GLY A 110 11.03 -2.62 -1.72
N HIS A 111 10.80 -2.09 -2.93
CA HIS A 111 9.89 -0.96 -3.12
C HIS A 111 8.54 -1.37 -3.73
N VAL A 112 7.45 -1.12 -3.01
CA VAL A 112 6.07 -1.22 -3.51
C VAL A 112 5.48 0.18 -3.66
N ILE A 113 4.86 0.43 -4.82
CA ILE A 113 4.22 1.71 -5.14
C ILE A 113 2.74 1.47 -5.41
N ALA A 114 1.88 2.24 -4.75
CA ALA A 114 0.46 2.34 -5.05
C ALA A 114 0.08 3.80 -5.36
N ALA A 115 -0.68 4.01 -6.43
CA ALA A 115 -1.15 5.33 -6.83
C ALA A 115 -2.65 5.28 -7.08
N LEU A 116 -3.39 6.19 -6.45
CA LEU A 116 -4.79 6.46 -6.74
C LEU A 116 -4.85 7.56 -7.81
N LEU A 117 -5.29 7.22 -9.01
CA LEU A 117 -5.38 8.15 -10.14
C LEU A 117 -6.82 8.18 -10.69
N PRO A 118 -7.22 9.28 -11.36
CA PRO A 118 -8.44 9.28 -12.16
C PRO A 118 -8.43 8.15 -13.19
N SER A 119 -9.58 7.54 -13.48
CA SER A 119 -9.68 6.44 -14.45
C SER A 119 -9.25 6.83 -15.87
N ALA A 120 -9.30 8.12 -16.20
CA ALA A 120 -8.86 8.68 -17.48
C ALA A 120 -7.35 8.97 -17.51
N ALA A 121 -6.62 8.80 -16.41
CA ALA A 121 -5.19 9.09 -16.37
C ALA A 121 -4.41 8.15 -17.30
N PRO A 122 -3.56 8.68 -18.20
CA PRO A 122 -2.79 7.84 -19.09
C PRO A 122 -1.73 7.05 -18.33
N VAL A 123 -1.45 5.81 -18.77
CA VAL A 123 -0.43 4.95 -18.16
C VAL A 123 0.95 5.62 -18.12
N GLY A 124 1.28 6.44 -19.13
CA GLY A 124 2.52 7.21 -19.16
C GLY A 124 2.66 8.20 -17.99
N GLU A 125 1.56 8.77 -17.52
CA GLU A 125 1.57 9.65 -16.34
C GLU A 125 1.87 8.87 -15.07
N LEU A 126 1.27 7.68 -14.89
CA LEU A 126 1.58 6.79 -13.77
C LEU A 126 3.08 6.42 -13.76
N LEU A 127 3.63 6.03 -14.92
CA LEU A 127 5.05 5.68 -15.03
C LEU A 127 5.97 6.86 -14.68
N ARG A 128 5.64 8.06 -15.18
CA ARG A 128 6.37 9.29 -14.84
C ARG A 128 6.32 9.58 -13.35
N LEU A 129 5.16 9.45 -12.72
CA LEU A 129 4.99 9.65 -11.28
C LEU A 129 5.78 8.62 -10.47
N CYS A 130 5.74 7.34 -10.85
CA CYS A 130 6.53 6.30 -10.19
C CYS A 130 8.04 6.57 -10.29
N ALA A 131 8.54 7.06 -11.43
CA ALA A 131 9.95 7.40 -11.59
C ALA A 131 10.43 8.47 -10.60
N THR A 132 9.57 9.42 -10.21
CA THR A 132 9.94 10.46 -9.23
C THR A 132 10.19 9.91 -7.83
N VAL A 133 9.59 8.78 -7.48
CA VAL A 133 9.73 8.15 -6.15
C VAL A 133 10.80 7.05 -6.13
N LEU A 134 11.17 6.55 -7.32
CA LEU A 134 12.20 5.52 -7.50
C LEU A 134 13.59 6.11 -7.79
N ALA A 135 13.69 7.38 -8.17
CA ALA A 135 14.97 8.03 -8.37
C ALA A 135 15.74 8.09 -7.03
N PRO A 136 17.01 7.67 -6.99
CA PRO A 136 17.84 7.94 -5.82
C PRO A 136 17.95 9.46 -5.61
N PRO A 137 18.11 9.93 -4.35
CA PRO A 137 18.32 11.34 -4.06
C PRO A 137 19.58 11.89 -4.76
#